data_AF-A0A7C7QVD5-F1
#
_entry.id   AF-A0A7C7QVD5-F1
#
_cell.length_a   1.000
_cell.length_b   1.000
_cell.length_c   1.000
_cell.angle_alpha   90.00
_cell.angle_beta   90.00
_cell.angle_gamma   90.00
#
_symmetry.space_group_name_H-M   'P 1'
#
loop_
_entity.id
_entity.type
_entity.pdbx_description
1 polymer ?
#
loop_
_entity_poly.entity_id
_entity_poly.type
_entity_poly.pdbx_seq_one_letter_code
_entity_poly.pdbx_strand_id
1 'polypeptide(L)'
;MDFLDLITEVIDLRSFSNLWYWIVLAILWSTMSHWTIGVPYHLVTRTRRGDTQAEKDMLVLARMNAERMILFAETSGTLATGFSTFLLTGLAVIGWGYGIEFCQAIFLLLCPSIIVVGIGTWTSARLKADNYLHVPKMLRQHRTMVQMLGVVFIFVTTFWGMYQNVNIGPLG
;
A
#
# COMPACT_ATOMS: atom_id res chain seq x y z
N MET A 1 18.95 -22.02 -19.23
CA MET A 1 18.01 -21.40 -18.29
C MET A 1 18.05 -19.92 -18.58
N ASP A 2 17.14 -19.45 -19.44
CA ASP A 2 17.04 -18.04 -19.75
C ASP A 2 16.39 -17.32 -18.56
N PHE A 3 16.71 -16.04 -18.34
CA PHE A 3 16.10 -15.24 -17.26
C PHE A 3 14.57 -15.21 -17.36
N LEU A 4 14.08 -15.30 -18.60
CA LEU A 4 12.66 -15.42 -18.91
C LEU A 4 12.06 -16.75 -18.45
N ASP A 5 12.78 -17.88 -18.56
CA ASP A 5 12.32 -19.19 -18.05
C ASP A 5 12.23 -19.21 -16.52
N LEU A 6 13.19 -18.56 -15.85
CA LEU A 6 13.16 -18.42 -14.38
C LEU A 6 11.98 -17.53 -13.94
N ILE A 7 11.67 -16.48 -14.70
CA ILE A 7 10.53 -15.61 -14.43
C ILE A 7 9.21 -16.34 -14.70
N THR A 8 9.09 -17.13 -15.77
CA THR A 8 7.86 -17.87 -16.06
C THR A 8 7.61 -19.03 -15.11
N GLU A 9 8.65 -19.73 -14.65
CA GLU A 9 8.55 -20.76 -13.61
C GLU A 9 8.24 -20.16 -12.23
N VAL A 10 8.74 -18.95 -11.94
CA VAL A 10 8.36 -18.20 -10.73
C VAL A 10 6.94 -17.63 -10.83
N ILE A 11 6.51 -17.23 -12.02
CA ILE A 11 5.14 -16.78 -12.33
C ILE A 11 4.22 -17.97 -12.66
N ASP A 12 4.66 -19.21 -12.41
CA ASP A 12 3.82 -20.38 -12.71
C ASP A 12 2.55 -20.37 -11.87
N LEU A 13 1.48 -20.92 -12.44
CA LEU A 13 0.05 -20.65 -12.23
C LEU A 13 -0.48 -20.70 -10.77
N ARG A 14 0.35 -21.07 -9.79
CA ARG A 14 0.06 -21.10 -8.36
C ARG A 14 0.70 -19.91 -7.64
N SER A 15 0.21 -18.71 -7.93
CA SER A 15 0.80 -17.46 -7.41
C SER A 15 0.94 -17.43 -5.88
N PHE A 16 0.01 -18.03 -5.15
CA PHE A 16 0.03 -18.07 -3.68
C PHE A 16 0.92 -19.18 -3.10
N SER A 17 1.27 -20.20 -3.89
CA SER A 17 2.22 -21.25 -3.50
C SER A 17 3.67 -20.82 -3.72
N ASN A 18 3.91 -19.88 -4.64
CA ASN A 18 5.25 -19.44 -4.97
C ASN A 18 5.74 -18.32 -4.04
N LEU A 19 7.04 -18.36 -3.70
CA LEU A 19 7.68 -17.38 -2.82
C LEU A 19 7.67 -15.96 -3.37
N TRP A 20 7.59 -15.77 -4.69
CA TRP A 20 7.62 -14.42 -5.28
C TRP A 20 6.55 -13.51 -4.69
N TYR A 21 5.35 -14.03 -4.51
CA TYR A 21 4.22 -13.26 -4.06
C TYR A 21 4.46 -12.73 -2.66
N TRP A 22 4.95 -13.61 -1.78
CA TRP A 22 5.26 -13.30 -0.39
C TRP A 22 6.42 -12.33 -0.25
N ILE A 23 7.45 -12.45 -1.11
CA ILE A 23 8.57 -11.50 -1.16
C ILE A 23 8.07 -10.11 -1.59
N VAL A 24 7.28 -10.03 -2.66
CA VAL A 24 6.71 -8.76 -3.14
C VAL A 24 5.79 -8.15 -2.08
N LEU A 25 4.93 -8.95 -1.46
CA LEU A 25 4.04 -8.53 -0.38
C LEU A 25 4.83 -7.96 0.80
N ALA A 26 5.90 -8.63 1.23
CA ALA A 26 6.75 -8.18 2.33
C ALA A 26 7.47 -6.87 2.00
N ILE A 27 8.03 -6.74 0.80
CA ILE A 27 8.69 -5.50 0.32
C ILE A 27 7.67 -4.35 0.25
N LEU A 28 6.49 -4.62 -0.30
CA LEU A 28 5.41 -3.65 -0.46
C LEU A 28 4.96 -3.10 0.90
N TRP A 29 4.66 -3.97 1.87
CA TRP A 29 4.25 -3.55 3.20
C TRP A 29 5.36 -2.91 4.02
N SER A 30 6.61 -3.36 3.85
CA SER A 30 7.78 -2.72 4.45
C SER A 30 7.91 -1.28 3.96
N THR A 31 7.79 -1.07 2.65
CA THR A 31 7.90 0.25 2.01
C THR A 31 6.77 1.18 2.45
N MET A 32 5.51 0.71 2.41
CA MET A 32 4.35 1.51 2.84
C MET A 32 4.37 1.84 4.33
N SER A 33 4.90 0.95 5.16
CA SER A 33 4.99 1.18 6.60
C SER A 33 6.16 2.07 6.99
N HIS A 34 7.19 2.20 6.17
CA HIS A 34 8.36 3.01 6.52
C HIS A 34 8.09 4.52 6.42
N TRP A 35 7.35 4.96 5.39
CA TRP A 35 7.15 6.38 5.08
C TRP A 35 5.71 6.83 5.39
N THR A 36 5.55 7.82 6.27
CA THR A 36 4.24 8.39 6.62
C THR A 36 4.08 9.73 5.91
N ILE A 37 3.44 9.75 4.73
CA ILE A 37 3.32 10.97 3.88
C ILE A 37 4.70 11.58 3.58
N GLY A 38 5.68 10.72 3.28
CA GLY A 38 7.06 11.13 3.01
C GLY A 38 7.85 11.64 4.22
N VAL A 39 7.27 11.61 5.43
CA VAL A 39 7.98 11.89 6.68
C VAL A 39 8.46 10.57 7.30
N PRO A 40 9.75 10.44 7.63
CA PRO A 40 10.25 9.24 8.28
C PRO A 40 9.82 9.22 9.76
N TYR A 41 9.32 8.07 10.22
CA TYR A 41 8.67 7.97 11.54
C TYR A 41 9.61 8.25 12.73
N HIS A 42 10.92 8.09 12.55
CA HIS A 42 11.88 8.41 13.60
C HIS A 42 11.82 9.89 14.00
N LEU A 43 11.52 10.82 13.07
CA LEU A 43 11.33 12.24 13.40
C LEU A 43 10.10 12.44 14.29
N VAL A 44 8.99 11.77 13.99
CA VAL A 44 7.77 11.81 14.81
C VAL A 44 8.05 11.34 16.24
N THR A 45 8.84 10.29 16.40
CA THR A 45 9.21 9.78 17.74
C THR A 45 10.16 10.72 18.48
N ARG A 46 11.07 11.41 17.79
CA ARG A 46 11.98 12.41 18.38
C ARG A 46 11.24 13.67 18.80
N THR A 47 10.31 14.16 18.00
CA THR A 47 9.46 15.31 18.39
C THR A 47 8.68 15.02 19.67
N ARG A 48 8.15 13.80 19.84
CA ARG A 48 7.49 13.40 21.09
C ARG A 48 8.41 13.46 22.32
N ARG A 49 9.72 13.32 22.14
CA ARG A 49 10.74 13.44 23.19
C ARG A 49 11.17 14.89 23.45
N GLY A 50 10.55 15.88 22.80
CA GLY A 50 10.86 17.30 22.97
C GLY A 50 12.01 17.82 22.11
N ASP A 51 12.40 17.08 21.07
CA ASP A 51 13.44 17.50 20.14
C ASP A 51 12.91 18.59 19.17
N THR A 52 13.29 19.83 19.43
CA THR A 52 12.85 21.02 18.68
C THR A 52 13.37 21.06 17.25
N GLN A 53 14.52 20.44 16.98
CA GLN A 53 15.06 20.35 15.62
C GLN A 53 14.25 19.33 14.81
N ALA A 54 14.00 18.15 15.39
CA ALA A 54 13.18 17.13 14.76
C ALA A 54 11.75 17.63 14.45
N GLU A 55 11.18 18.47 15.32
CA GLU A 55 9.89 19.11 15.10
C GLU A 55 9.90 20.02 13.86
N LYS A 56 10.90 20.91 13.74
CA LYS A 56 11.04 21.81 12.58
C LYS A 56 11.22 21.02 11.28
N ASP A 57 12.11 20.04 11.28
CA ASP A 57 12.40 19.21 10.10
C ASP A 57 11.16 18.42 9.68
N MET A 58 10.44 17.85 10.65
CA MET A 58 9.19 17.14 10.42
C MET A 58 8.11 18.06 9.82
N LEU A 59 7.96 19.29 10.33
CA LEU A 59 6.99 20.25 9.81
C LEU A 59 7.27 20.63 8.36
N VAL A 60 8.54 20.91 8.03
CA VAL A 60 8.96 21.24 6.66
C VAL A 60 8.65 20.08 5.71
N LEU A 61 9.04 18.85 6.08
CA LEU A 61 8.81 17.66 5.26
C LEU A 61 7.31 17.36 5.11
N ALA A 62 6.55 17.43 6.21
CA ALA A 62 5.11 17.17 6.18
C ALA A 62 4.38 18.15 5.28
N ARG A 63 4.74 19.44 5.35
CA ARG A 63 4.15 20.49 4.51
C ARG A 63 4.46 20.27 3.03
N MET A 64 5.74 20.13 2.70
CA MET A 64 6.17 19.91 1.31
C MET A 64 5.49 18.68 0.69
N ASN A 65 5.47 17.55 1.40
CA ASN A 65 4.89 16.32 0.87
C ASN A 65 3.36 16.40 0.80
N ALA A 66 2.69 17.01 1.79
CA ALA A 66 1.25 17.19 1.76
C ALA A 66 0.81 18.11 0.60
N GLU A 67 1.51 19.23 0.38
CA GLU A 67 1.22 20.14 -0.74
C GLU A 67 1.41 19.44 -2.08
N ARG A 68 2.49 18.69 -2.27
CA ARG A 68 2.73 17.89 -3.50
C ARG A 68 1.63 16.87 -3.74
N MET A 69 1.18 16.17 -2.68
CA MET A 69 0.17 15.13 -2.82
C MET A 69 -1.21 15.70 -3.13
N ILE A 70 -1.56 16.84 -2.52
CA ILE A 70 -2.79 17.57 -2.85
C ILE A 70 -2.74 18.07 -4.30
N LEU A 71 -1.62 18.65 -4.74
CA LEU A 71 -1.47 19.12 -6.13
C LEU A 71 -1.64 17.99 -7.13
N PHE A 72 -1.08 16.81 -6.84
CA PHE A 72 -1.28 15.61 -7.66
C PHE A 72 -2.75 15.19 -7.68
N ALA A 73 -3.42 15.21 -6.53
CA ALA A 73 -4.83 14.88 -6.43
C ALA A 73 -5.74 15.90 -7.15
N GLU A 74 -5.42 17.19 -7.12
CA GLU A 74 -6.16 18.24 -7.82
C GLU A 74 -5.99 18.15 -9.35
N THR A 75 -4.77 17.88 -9.82
CA THR A 75 -4.47 17.83 -11.26
C THR A 75 -4.89 16.51 -11.90
N SER A 76 -4.58 15.39 -11.24
CA SER A 76 -4.68 14.04 -11.83
C SER A 76 -5.59 13.10 -11.05
N GLY A 77 -6.17 13.54 -9.92
CA GLY A 77 -6.90 12.65 -9.01
C GLY A 77 -8.12 11.99 -9.65
N THR A 78 -8.88 12.70 -10.47
CA THR A 78 -10.05 12.13 -11.16
C THR A 78 -9.63 11.03 -12.14
N LEU A 79 -8.62 11.30 -12.98
CA LEU A 79 -8.12 10.33 -13.95
C LEU A 79 -7.46 9.13 -13.26
N ALA A 80 -6.65 9.38 -12.23
CA ALA A 80 -6.01 8.34 -11.44
C ALA A 80 -7.04 7.45 -10.76
N THR A 81 -8.07 8.02 -10.13
CA THR A 81 -9.14 7.25 -9.47
C THR A 81 -9.93 6.43 -10.47
N GLY A 82 -10.29 7.01 -11.62
CA GLY A 82 -10.99 6.30 -12.69
C GLY A 82 -10.18 5.12 -13.22
N PHE A 83 -8.90 5.35 -13.53
CA PHE A 83 -8.00 4.31 -14.02
C PHE A 83 -7.75 3.23 -12.97
N SER A 84 -7.49 3.60 -11.71
CA SER A 84 -7.29 2.65 -10.61
C SER A 84 -8.54 1.79 -10.37
N THR A 85 -9.74 2.39 -10.42
CA THR A 85 -11.00 1.66 -10.24
C THR A 85 -11.26 0.72 -11.41
N PHE A 86 -11.04 1.18 -12.65
CA PHE A 86 -11.15 0.35 -13.84
C PHE A 86 -10.18 -0.83 -13.79
N LEU A 87 -8.91 -0.59 -13.48
CA LEU A 87 -7.89 -1.62 -13.36
C LEU A 87 -8.22 -2.64 -12.27
N LEU A 88 -8.59 -2.20 -11.07
CA LEU A 88 -8.99 -3.10 -9.98
C LEU A 88 -10.23 -3.91 -10.34
N THR A 89 -11.22 -3.30 -10.98
CA THR A 89 -12.43 -4.01 -11.41
C THR A 89 -12.10 -5.05 -12.47
N GLY A 90 -11.28 -4.71 -13.47
CA GLY A 90 -10.82 -5.66 -14.48
C GLY A 90 -10.05 -6.84 -13.87
N LEU A 91 -9.14 -6.57 -12.94
CA LEU A 91 -8.42 -7.61 -12.19
C LEU A 91 -9.36 -8.47 -11.34
N ALA A 92 -10.39 -7.88 -10.73
CA ALA A 92 -11.38 -8.62 -9.95
C ALA A 92 -12.24 -9.54 -10.84
N VAL A 93 -12.72 -9.04 -11.98
CA VAL A 93 -13.50 -9.83 -12.94
C VAL A 93 -12.67 -10.97 -13.52
N ILE A 94 -11.43 -10.70 -13.93
CA ILE A 94 -10.54 -11.73 -14.48
C ILE A 94 -10.12 -12.73 -13.38
N GLY A 95 -9.77 -12.23 -12.21
CA GLY A 95 -9.31 -13.05 -11.09
C GLY A 95 -10.39 -13.99 -10.55
N TRP A 96 -11.56 -13.47 -10.22
CA TRP A 96 -12.64 -14.28 -9.63
C TRP A 96 -13.64 -14.82 -10.66
N GLY A 97 -13.91 -14.06 -11.73
CA GLY A 97 -14.85 -14.49 -12.77
C GLY A 97 -14.29 -15.59 -13.67
N TYR A 98 -12.99 -15.52 -14.03
CA TYR A 98 -12.32 -16.55 -14.83
C TYR A 98 -11.40 -17.46 -14.01
N GLY A 99 -11.29 -17.25 -12.69
CA GLY A 99 -10.50 -18.09 -11.80
C GLY A 99 -8.97 -17.93 -11.95
N ILE A 100 -8.49 -16.84 -12.54
CA ILE A 100 -7.06 -16.63 -12.76
C ILE A 100 -6.38 -16.17 -11.46
N GLU A 101 -5.64 -17.09 -10.81
CA GLU A 101 -4.92 -16.81 -9.56
C GLU A 101 -3.97 -15.62 -9.63
N PHE A 102 -3.21 -15.50 -10.72
CA PHE A 102 -2.27 -14.40 -10.89
C PHE A 102 -2.95 -13.03 -10.83
N CYS A 103 -4.15 -12.90 -11.42
CA CYS A 103 -4.93 -11.68 -11.35
C CYS A 103 -5.46 -11.41 -9.94
N GLN A 104 -5.86 -12.46 -9.20
CA GLN A 104 -6.24 -12.33 -7.78
C GLN A 104 -5.06 -11.85 -6.93
N ALA A 105 -3.87 -12.39 -7.18
CA ALA A 105 -2.64 -12.03 -6.49
C ALA A 105 -2.27 -10.55 -6.73
N ILE A 106 -2.26 -10.10 -7.98
CA ILE A 106 -2.04 -8.69 -8.32
C ILE A 106 -3.12 -7.80 -7.69
N PHE A 107 -4.39 -8.21 -7.73
CA PHE A 107 -5.47 -7.46 -7.09
C PHE A 107 -5.20 -7.27 -5.59
N LEU A 108 -4.80 -8.31 -4.87
CA LEU A 108 -4.51 -8.25 -3.44
C LEU A 108 -3.26 -7.40 -3.10
N LEU A 109 -2.35 -7.18 -4.06
CA LEU A 109 -1.24 -6.23 -3.91
C LEU A 109 -1.69 -4.79 -4.20
N LEU A 110 -2.41 -4.57 -5.30
CA LEU A 110 -2.78 -3.22 -5.76
C LEU A 110 -3.92 -2.60 -4.96
N CYS A 111 -4.91 -3.39 -4.54
CA CYS A 111 -6.06 -2.91 -3.78
C CYS A 111 -5.66 -2.16 -2.49
N PRO A 112 -4.85 -2.74 -1.57
CA PRO A 112 -4.41 -2.01 -0.39
C PRO A 112 -3.51 -0.83 -0.75
N SER A 113 -2.68 -0.95 -1.80
CA SER A 113 -1.81 0.13 -2.26
C SER A 113 -2.60 1.40 -2.59
N ILE A 114 -3.69 1.24 -3.35
CA ILE A 114 -4.56 2.35 -3.76
C ILE A 114 -5.28 2.95 -2.55
N ILE A 115 -5.72 2.12 -1.60
CA ILE A 115 -6.31 2.60 -0.34
C ILE A 115 -5.31 3.41 0.47
N VAL A 116 -4.06 2.96 0.61
CA VAL A 116 -3.00 3.69 1.32
C VAL A 116 -2.74 5.06 0.69
N VAL A 117 -2.71 5.14 -0.65
CA VAL A 117 -2.60 6.41 -1.37
C VAL A 117 -3.78 7.32 -1.04
N GLY A 118 -5.01 6.80 -1.04
CA GLY A 118 -6.22 7.54 -0.67
C GLY A 118 -6.18 8.08 0.77
N ILE A 119 -5.79 7.25 1.74
CA ILE A 119 -5.60 7.65 3.15
C ILE A 119 -4.53 8.74 3.25
N GLY A 120 -3.46 8.62 2.48
CA GLY A 120 -2.43 9.65 2.36
C GLY A 120 -3.05 10.98 1.94
N THR A 121 -3.76 11.02 0.81
CA THR A 121 -4.33 12.24 0.25
C THR A 121 -5.31 12.88 1.23
N TRP A 122 -6.16 12.06 1.86
CA TRP A 122 -7.06 12.51 2.92
C TRP A 122 -6.32 13.13 4.10
N THR A 123 -5.23 12.50 4.55
CA THR A 123 -4.44 13.01 5.67
C THR A 123 -3.74 14.32 5.29
N SER A 124 -3.21 14.44 4.06
CA SER A 124 -2.60 15.66 3.55
C SER A 124 -3.62 16.81 3.49
N ALA A 125 -4.83 16.56 2.97
CA ALA A 125 -5.90 17.56 2.95
C ALA A 125 -6.27 18.01 4.37
N ARG A 126 -6.34 17.07 5.31
CA ARG A 126 -6.62 17.37 6.72
C ARG A 126 -5.48 18.16 7.38
N LEU A 127 -4.21 17.87 7.05
CA LEU A 127 -3.04 18.63 7.53
C LEU A 127 -3.08 20.08 7.04
N LYS A 128 -3.42 20.28 5.76
CA LYS A 128 -3.60 21.61 5.18
C LYS A 128 -4.75 22.37 5.86
N ALA A 129 -5.88 21.72 6.11
CA ALA A 129 -7.03 22.32 6.80
C ALA A 129 -6.73 22.69 8.27
N ASP A 130 -5.89 21.91 8.95
CA ASP A 130 -5.43 22.18 10.33
C ASP A 130 -4.28 23.19 10.39
N ASN A 131 -3.89 23.80 9.26
CA ASN A 131 -2.73 24.70 9.14
C ASN A 131 -1.43 24.11 9.73
N TYR A 132 -1.28 22.78 9.68
CA TYR A 132 -0.13 22.06 10.22
C TYR A 132 0.11 22.28 11.72
N LEU A 133 -0.93 22.52 12.53
CA LEU A 133 -0.79 22.69 13.97
C LEU A 133 -0.56 21.36 14.71
N HIS A 134 -1.24 20.28 14.30
CA HIS A 134 -1.22 18.99 14.99
C HIS A 134 -0.51 17.87 14.22
N VAL A 135 0.55 18.20 13.47
CA VAL A 135 1.28 17.26 12.58
C VAL A 135 1.70 15.96 13.27
N PRO A 136 2.34 15.94 14.45
CA PRO A 136 2.79 14.68 15.07
C PRO A 136 1.64 13.71 15.35
N LYS A 137 0.50 14.24 15.81
CA LYS A 137 -0.69 13.43 16.14
C LYS A 137 -1.30 12.83 14.88
N MET A 138 -1.42 13.62 13.82
CA MET A 138 -2.00 13.19 12.55
C MET A 138 -1.13 12.16 11.82
N LEU A 139 0.18 12.36 11.79
CA LEU A 139 1.14 11.39 11.23
C LEU A 139 1.09 10.07 12.00
N ARG A 140 0.96 10.10 13.33
CA ARG A 140 0.78 8.88 14.13
C ARG A 140 -0.52 8.15 13.77
N GLN A 141 -1.63 8.87 13.67
CA GLN A 141 -2.93 8.29 13.28
C GLN A 141 -2.88 7.67 11.88
N HIS A 142 -2.29 8.38 10.91
CA HIS A 142 -2.07 7.87 9.56
C HIS A 142 -1.29 6.56 9.57
N ARG A 143 -0.15 6.53 10.28
CA ARG A 143 0.65 5.31 10.40
C ARG A 143 -0.14 4.15 11.00
N THR A 144 -0.89 4.39 12.08
CA THR A 144 -1.73 3.36 12.70
C THR A 144 -2.78 2.83 11.73
N MET A 145 -3.42 3.70 10.95
CA MET A 145 -4.38 3.29 9.91
C MET A 145 -3.73 2.40 8.85
N VAL A 146 -2.56 2.80 8.33
CA VAL A 146 -1.81 2.00 7.33
C VAL A 146 -1.37 0.65 7.89
N GLN A 147 -0.89 0.61 9.13
CA GLN A 147 -0.48 -0.64 9.78
C GLN A 147 -1.65 -1.59 10.03
N MET A 148 -2.78 -1.08 10.50
CA MET A 148 -4.00 -1.87 10.69
C MET A 148 -4.49 -2.43 9.35
N LEU A 149 -4.47 -1.62 8.30
CA LEU A 149 -4.78 -2.06 6.94
C LEU A 149 -3.83 -3.16 6.50
N GLY A 150 -2.54 -3.05 6.81
CA GLY A 150 -1.53 -4.07 6.55
C GLY A 150 -1.82 -5.40 7.22
N VAL A 151 -2.11 -5.37 8.51
CA VAL A 151 -2.48 -6.59 9.24
C VAL A 151 -3.72 -7.24 8.62
N VAL A 152 -4.75 -6.46 8.31
CA VAL A 152 -5.99 -6.97 7.69
C VAL A 152 -5.72 -7.57 6.32
N PHE A 153 -4.99 -6.88 5.44
CA PHE A 153 -4.73 -7.36 4.08
C PHE A 153 -3.78 -8.54 4.03
N ILE A 154 -2.73 -8.56 4.86
CA ILE A 154 -1.85 -9.72 4.99
C ILE A 154 -2.67 -10.93 5.46
N PHE A 155 -3.53 -10.75 6.47
CA PHE A 155 -4.40 -11.81 6.95
C PHE A 155 -5.34 -12.34 5.86
N VAL A 156 -6.07 -11.45 5.18
CA VAL A 156 -6.99 -11.81 4.08
C VAL A 156 -6.24 -12.54 2.96
N THR A 157 -5.06 -12.04 2.61
CA THR A 157 -4.20 -12.62 1.56
C THR A 157 -3.70 -14.01 1.93
N THR A 158 -3.23 -14.19 3.17
CA THR A 158 -2.78 -15.48 3.70
C THR A 158 -3.92 -16.48 3.79
N PHE A 159 -5.09 -16.05 4.23
CA PHE A 159 -6.27 -16.91 4.27
C PHE A 159 -6.71 -17.33 2.85
N TRP A 160 -6.79 -16.37 1.93
CA TRP A 160 -7.15 -16.64 0.53
C TRP A 160 -6.12 -17.53 -0.17
N GLY A 161 -4.83 -17.27 0.03
CA GLY A 161 -3.76 -18.08 -0.53
C GLY A 161 -3.79 -19.52 -0.03
N MET A 162 -4.06 -19.74 1.26
CA MET A 162 -4.28 -21.09 1.79
C MET A 162 -5.51 -21.76 1.20
N TYR A 163 -6.63 -21.03 1.06
CA TYR A 163 -7.85 -21.55 0.44
C TYR A 163 -7.60 -22.00 -1.01
N GLN A 164 -6.90 -21.20 -1.81
CA GLN A 164 -6.53 -21.59 -3.17
C GLN A 164 -5.60 -22.80 -3.18
N ASN A 165 -4.55 -22.79 -2.35
CA ASN A 165 -3.60 -23.90 -2.27
C ASN A 165 -4.26 -25.24 -1.87
N VAL A 166 -5.30 -25.21 -1.04
CA VAL A 166 -6.05 -26.42 -0.63
C VAL A 166 -7.01 -26.90 -1.71
N ASN A 167 -7.69 -25.99 -2.42
CA ASN A 167 -8.61 -26.37 -3.49
C ASN A 167 -7.91 -26.98 -4.70
N ILE A 168 -6.66 -26.59 -4.97
CA ILE A 168 -5.83 -27.12 -6.07
C ILE A 168 -5.04 -28.34 -5.58
N GLY A 169 -5.75 -29.30 -4.98
CA GLY A 169 -5.16 -30.53 -4.44
C GLY A 169 -4.24 -31.27 -5.44
N PRO A 170 -3.46 -32.27 -5.01
CA PRO A 170 -2.44 -32.92 -5.83
C PRO A 170 -2.95 -33.63 -7.11
N LEU A 171 -4.26 -33.57 -7.40
CA LEU A 171 -4.91 -34.20 -8.55
C LEU A 171 -5.48 -33.20 -9.57
N GLY A 172 -5.30 -31.89 -9.36
CA GLY A 172 -5.83 -30.84 -10.24
C GLY A 172 -7.16 -30.29 -9.76
#